data_AF-R1EBW2-F1
#
_entry.id   AF-R1EBW2-F1
#
_cell.length_a   1.000
_cell.length_b   1.000
_cell.length_c   1.000
_cell.angle_alpha   90.00
_cell.angle_beta   90.00
_cell.angle_gamma   90.00
#
_symmetry.space_group_name_H-M   'P 1'
#
loop_
_entity.id
_entity.type
_entity.pdbx_description
1 polymer ?
#
loop_
_entity_poly.entity_id
_entity_poly.type
_entity_poly.pdbx_seq_one_letter_code
_entity_poly.pdbx_strand_id
1 'polypeptide(L)'
;MRVTSSAPIEKGADFFGCLPPAAETAAEAAKARGEFFMFWNLQRSHGTAALMCVSSGAFAEGTWRHLSYKRVVGSSLAVLKLVRQLFRKSVVTDWGRNPFCRGSYSYVGVDASGAEYDELARPVGGRLFFAGGG
;
A
#
# COMPACT_ATOMS: atom_id res chain seq x y z
N MET A 1 8.87 3.38 25.82
CA MET A 1 7.68 4.14 25.39
C MET A 1 6.45 3.35 25.84
N ARG A 2 5.84 3.70 26.99
CA ARG A 2 4.59 3.07 27.44
C ARG A 2 3.46 3.67 26.63
N VAL A 3 2.93 2.92 25.68
CA VAL A 3 1.70 3.27 24.97
C VAL A 3 0.56 3.12 25.98
N THR A 4 0.01 4.25 26.41
CA THR A 4 -1.19 4.32 27.24
C THR A 4 -2.43 3.97 26.41
N SER A 5 -3.43 3.41 27.07
CA SER A 5 -4.52 2.55 26.59
C SER A 5 -5.60 3.18 25.70
N SER A 6 -5.25 3.81 24.58
CA SER A 6 -6.28 4.26 23.62
C SER A 6 -5.95 4.03 22.14
N ALA A 7 -4.81 3.43 21.82
CA ALA A 7 -4.54 2.98 20.45
C ALA A 7 -5.06 1.53 20.25
N PRO A 8 -5.78 1.23 19.15
CA PRO A 8 -6.41 -0.08 18.90
C PRO A 8 -5.41 -1.18 18.50
N ILE A 9 -4.12 -1.02 18.81
CA ILE A 9 -3.12 -2.05 18.50
C ILE A 9 -3.21 -3.09 19.61
N GLU A 10 -3.83 -4.22 19.28
CA GLU A 10 -3.83 -5.40 20.16
C GLU A 10 -2.38 -5.73 20.54
N LYS A 11 -2.13 -5.90 21.85
CA LYS A 11 -0.77 -6.13 22.35
C LYS A 11 -0.21 -7.41 21.72
N GLY A 12 0.80 -7.25 20.88
CA GLY A 12 1.53 -8.37 20.27
C GLY A 12 1.14 -8.69 18.82
N ALA A 13 0.10 -8.07 18.27
CA ALA A 13 -0.25 -8.24 16.86
C ALA A 13 0.80 -7.60 15.93
N ASP A 14 1.20 -8.34 14.89
CA ASP A 14 2.15 -7.86 13.89
C ASP A 14 1.47 -6.98 12.82
N PHE A 15 0.19 -7.25 12.55
CA PHE A 15 -0.66 -6.47 11.65
C PHE A 15 -2.11 -6.49 12.10
N PHE A 16 -2.87 -5.51 11.61
CA PHE A 16 -4.32 -5.45 11.82
C PHE A 16 -4.99 -4.77 10.63
N GLY A 17 -6.23 -5.18 10.34
CA GLY A 17 -7.05 -4.63 9.27
C GLY A 17 -7.91 -3.47 9.74
N CYS A 18 -8.31 -2.61 8.80
CA CYS A 18 -9.29 -1.55 9.01
C CYS A 18 -10.37 -1.68 7.95
N LEU A 19 -11.61 -1.89 8.40
CA LEU A 19 -12.74 -1.95 7.49
C LEU A 19 -13.04 -0.53 6.97
N PRO A 20 -13.34 -0.37 5.67
CA PRO A 20 -13.84 0.89 5.16
C PRO A 20 -15.20 1.22 5.82
N PRO A 21 -15.64 2.48 5.75
CA PRO A 21 -17.01 2.86 6.15
C PRO A 21 -18.05 1.98 5.44
N ALA A 22 -19.21 1.81 6.07
CA ALA A 22 -20.33 1.12 5.44
C ALA A 22 -20.67 1.77 4.10
N ALA A 23 -20.68 0.97 3.05
CA ALA A 23 -21.06 1.38 1.71
C ALA A 23 -22.52 0.98 1.44
N GLU A 24 -23.27 1.85 0.77
CA GLU A 24 -24.67 1.57 0.41
C GLU A 24 -24.74 0.60 -0.78
N THR A 25 -23.72 0.60 -1.63
CA THR A 25 -23.65 -0.23 -2.83
C THR A 25 -22.35 -1.05 -2.93
N ALA A 26 -22.40 -2.15 -3.68
CA ALA A 26 -21.21 -2.95 -3.99
C ALA A 26 -20.14 -2.16 -4.77
N ALA A 27 -20.56 -1.20 -5.61
CA ALA A 27 -19.64 -0.35 -6.37
C ALA A 27 -18.86 0.62 -5.48
N GLU A 28 -19.52 1.20 -4.47
CA GLU A 28 -18.86 2.04 -3.47
C GLU A 28 -17.92 1.22 -2.58
N ALA A 29 -18.37 0.05 -2.12
CA ALA A 29 -17.52 -0.89 -1.39
C ALA A 29 -16.26 -1.24 -2.21
N ALA A 30 -16.43 -1.47 -3.53
CA ALA A 30 -15.33 -1.78 -4.42
C ALA A 30 -14.31 -0.65 -4.57
N LYS A 31 -14.76 0.61 -4.53
CA LYS A 31 -13.87 1.79 -4.58
C LYS A 31 -13.14 2.02 -3.26
N ALA A 32 -13.80 1.80 -2.12
CA ALA A 32 -13.28 2.13 -0.80
C ALA A 32 -12.44 1.01 -0.16
N ARG A 33 -12.66 -0.27 -0.51
CA ARG A 33 -12.04 -1.42 0.17
C ARG A 33 -10.51 -1.42 0.21
N GLY A 34 -9.87 -0.71 -0.72
CA GLY A 34 -8.41 -0.63 -0.81
C GLY A 34 -7.81 0.58 -0.09
N GLU A 35 -8.61 1.48 0.47
CA GLU A 35 -8.14 2.68 1.13
C GLU A 35 -7.69 2.37 2.58
N PHE A 36 -6.38 2.46 2.84
CA PHE A 36 -5.77 2.30 4.17
C PHE A 36 -6.24 1.06 4.95
N PHE A 37 -6.39 -0.07 4.25
CA PHE A 37 -7.11 -1.23 4.77
C PHE A 37 -6.27 -2.13 5.70
N MET A 38 -4.94 -1.97 5.72
CA MET A 38 -4.04 -2.82 6.52
C MET A 38 -2.85 -2.05 7.06
N PHE A 39 -2.51 -2.31 8.32
CA PHE A 39 -1.40 -1.70 9.03
C PHE A 39 -0.48 -2.75 9.66
N TRP A 40 0.83 -2.53 9.61
CA TRP A 40 1.86 -3.35 10.26
C TRP A 40 2.58 -2.59 11.37
N ASN A 41 2.83 -3.28 12.48
CA ASN A 41 3.71 -2.83 13.53
C ASN A 41 5.15 -3.27 13.23
N LEU A 42 6.03 -2.31 12.97
CA LEU A 42 7.42 -2.59 12.60
C LEU A 42 8.34 -2.80 13.81
N GLN A 43 7.82 -2.74 15.04
CA GLN A 43 8.65 -2.85 16.24
C GLN A 43 9.26 -4.25 16.37
N ARG A 44 8.48 -5.31 16.15
CA ARG A 44 8.99 -6.68 16.27
C ARG A 44 9.96 -7.03 15.14
N SER A 45 9.62 -6.65 13.90
CA SER A 45 10.37 -7.06 12.70
C SER A 45 11.61 -6.21 12.42
N HIS A 46 11.58 -4.91 12.73
CA HIS A 46 12.63 -3.96 12.36
C HIS A 46 13.16 -3.15 13.56
N GLY A 47 12.79 -3.51 14.80
CA GLY A 47 13.21 -2.80 16.02
C GLY A 47 12.74 -1.35 16.09
N THR A 48 11.80 -0.94 15.22
CA THR A 48 11.44 0.47 15.02
C THR A 48 10.00 0.71 15.46
N ALA A 49 9.79 1.70 16.32
CA ALA A 49 8.45 2.14 16.73
C ALA A 49 7.76 2.94 15.59
N ALA A 50 7.35 2.23 14.54
CA ALA A 50 6.70 2.78 13.35
C ALA A 50 5.56 1.87 12.89
N LEU A 51 4.58 2.50 12.21
CA LEU A 51 3.53 1.80 11.49
C LEU A 51 3.76 1.92 9.99
N MET A 52 3.57 0.82 9.27
CA MET A 52 3.42 0.82 7.82
C MET A 52 1.94 0.66 7.48
N CYS A 53 1.43 1.43 6.53
CA CYS A 53 0.08 1.29 5.99
C CYS A 53 0.16 0.91 4.51
N VAL A 54 -0.70 -0.01 4.08
CA VAL A 54 -0.82 -0.39 2.67
C VAL A 54 -2.20 0.01 2.15
N SER A 55 -2.21 0.56 0.93
CA SER A 55 -3.41 0.82 0.15
C SER A 55 -3.34 0.07 -1.19
N SER A 56 -4.49 -0.27 -1.75
CA SER A 56 -4.62 -1.08 -2.97
C SER A 56 -5.83 -0.66 -3.82
N GLY A 57 -6.05 -1.34 -4.95
CA GLY A 57 -7.24 -1.16 -5.79
C GLY A 57 -7.40 0.26 -6.34
N ALA A 58 -8.66 0.70 -6.47
CA ALA A 58 -9.01 2.01 -7.03
C ALA A 58 -8.33 3.18 -6.30
N PHE A 59 -8.11 3.03 -4.98
CA PHE A 59 -7.42 4.05 -4.21
C PHE A 59 -5.98 4.23 -4.69
N ALA A 60 -5.22 3.13 -4.83
CA ALA A 60 -3.82 3.14 -5.27
C ALA A 60 -3.67 3.47 -6.76
N GLU A 61 -4.63 3.04 -7.58
CA GLU A 61 -4.65 3.28 -9.02
C GLU A 61 -4.89 4.75 -9.38
N GLY A 62 -5.82 5.44 -8.71
CA GLY A 62 -6.18 6.80 -9.11
C GLY A 62 -6.51 7.76 -7.98
N THR A 63 -7.33 7.34 -7.00
CA THR A 63 -7.96 8.27 -6.04
C THR A 63 -6.96 9.12 -5.27
N TRP A 64 -5.87 8.51 -4.82
CA TRP A 64 -4.89 9.18 -3.97
C TRP A 64 -4.04 10.23 -4.71
N ARG A 65 -3.95 10.16 -6.05
CA ARG A 65 -3.07 11.02 -6.87
C ARG A 65 -3.43 12.50 -6.81
N HIS A 66 -4.67 12.80 -6.44
CA HIS A 66 -5.19 14.17 -6.27
C HIS A 66 -5.00 14.70 -4.83
N LEU A 67 -4.47 13.88 -3.92
CA LEU A 67 -4.26 14.24 -2.52
C LEU A 67 -2.81 14.69 -2.29
N SER A 68 -2.62 15.66 -1.39
CA SER A 68 -1.29 15.97 -0.88
C SER A 68 -0.83 14.87 0.09
N TYR A 69 0.49 14.66 0.22
CA TYR A 69 1.02 13.68 1.18
C TYR A 69 0.57 13.95 2.62
N LYS A 70 0.40 15.22 3.00
CA LYS A 70 -0.16 15.60 4.31
C LYS A 70 -1.59 15.08 4.48
N ARG A 71 -2.40 15.14 3.43
CA ARG A 71 -3.79 14.64 3.45
C ARG A 71 -3.82 13.12 3.47
N VAL A 72 -2.97 12.44 2.71
CA VAL A 72 -2.84 10.97 2.74
C VAL A 72 -2.49 10.49 4.15
N VAL A 73 -1.46 11.08 4.78
CA VAL A 73 -1.08 10.75 6.16
C VAL A 73 -2.22 11.06 7.13
N GLY A 74 -2.87 12.22 6.99
CA GLY A 74 -4.02 12.60 7.82
C GLY A 74 -5.18 11.60 7.74
N SER A 75 -5.56 11.18 6.53
CA SER A 75 -6.61 10.18 6.32
C SER A 75 -6.23 8.82 6.93
N SER A 76 -5.00 8.35 6.72
CA SER A 76 -4.55 7.07 7.31
C SER A 76 -4.61 7.06 8.84
N LEU A 77 -4.29 8.20 9.48
CA LEU A 77 -4.37 8.34 10.93
C LEU A 77 -5.81 8.49 11.43
N ALA A 78 -6.68 9.12 10.63
CA ALA A 78 -8.10 9.24 10.95
C ALA A 78 -8.79 7.86 11.01
N VAL A 79 -8.43 6.95 10.10
CA VAL A 79 -8.88 5.54 10.13
C VAL A 79 -8.51 4.87 11.46
N LEU A 80 -7.31 5.15 11.98
CA LEU A 80 -6.84 4.64 13.28
C LEU A 80 -7.38 5.41 14.50
N LYS A 81 -8.11 6.51 14.28
CA LYS A 81 -8.49 7.49 15.32
C LYS A 81 -7.28 8.02 16.10
N LEU A 82 -6.13 8.16 15.42
CA LEU A 82 -4.88 8.67 15.99
C LEU A 82 -4.61 10.11 15.56
N VAL A 83 -3.88 10.86 16.39
CA VAL A 83 -3.47 12.23 16.10
C VAL A 83 -2.07 12.27 15.49
N ARG A 84 -1.85 13.14 14.50
CA ARG A 84 -0.57 13.27 13.78
C ARG A 84 0.61 13.59 14.70
N GLN A 85 0.39 14.26 15.83
CA GLN A 85 1.44 14.61 16.80
C GLN A 85 2.10 13.39 17.46
N LEU A 86 1.49 12.20 17.38
CA LEU A 86 2.09 10.95 17.84
C LEU A 86 3.28 10.52 16.98
N PHE A 87 3.38 11.02 15.74
CA PHE A 87 4.39 10.61 14.77
C PHE A 87 5.33 11.78 14.45
N ARG A 88 6.63 11.56 14.64
CA ARG A 88 7.66 12.57 14.36
C ARG A 88 7.98 12.70 12.87
N LYS A 89 7.80 11.62 12.10
CA LYS A 89 8.12 11.53 10.67
C LYS A 89 7.07 10.68 9.95
N SER A 90 6.89 10.95 8.67
CA SER A 90 6.01 10.19 7.77
C SER A 90 6.62 10.14 6.38
N VAL A 91 6.53 8.99 5.72
CA VAL A 91 6.96 8.80 4.33
C VAL A 91 5.78 8.21 3.56
N VAL A 92 5.54 8.71 2.34
CA VAL A 92 4.52 8.19 1.42
C VAL A 92 5.23 7.80 0.13
N THR A 93 5.06 6.56 -0.32
CA THR A 93 5.66 6.06 -1.56
C THR A 93 4.74 6.31 -2.75
N ASP A 94 5.28 6.86 -3.84
CA ASP A 94 4.58 7.05 -5.12
C ASP A 94 5.24 6.21 -6.22
N TRP A 95 5.00 4.90 -6.20
CA TRP A 95 5.57 3.98 -7.18
C TRP A 95 5.10 4.27 -8.60
N GLY A 96 3.85 4.71 -8.76
CA GLY A 96 3.25 5.01 -10.05
C GLY A 96 3.85 6.24 -10.74
N ARG A 97 4.20 7.30 -9.98
CA ARG A 97 4.87 8.48 -10.56
C ARG A 97 6.39 8.37 -10.63
N ASN A 98 7.00 7.40 -9.95
CA ASN A 98 8.45 7.22 -10.03
C ASN A 98 8.85 6.84 -11.47
N PRO A 99 9.67 7.65 -12.17
CA PRO A 99 10.00 7.42 -13.58
C PRO A 99 10.80 6.13 -13.82
N PHE A 100 11.43 5.58 -12.76
CA PHE A 100 12.23 4.36 -12.82
C PHE A 100 11.47 3.10 -12.42
N CYS A 101 10.26 3.21 -11.85
CA CYS A 101 9.44 2.06 -11.46
C CYS A 101 8.11 2.00 -12.22
N ARG A 102 7.42 3.14 -12.36
CA ARG A 102 6.11 3.29 -13.05
C ARG A 102 4.98 2.40 -12.50
N GLY A 103 5.19 1.72 -11.38
CA GLY A 103 4.28 0.75 -10.81
C GLY A 103 4.97 0.02 -9.65
N SER A 104 4.23 -0.87 -8.99
CA SER A 104 4.75 -1.65 -7.88
C SER A 104 5.32 -2.99 -8.32
N TYR A 105 4.51 -3.79 -9.02
CA TYR A 105 4.80 -5.15 -9.48
C TYR A 105 3.90 -5.45 -10.69
N SER A 106 4.29 -6.41 -11.52
CA SER A 106 3.42 -6.96 -12.57
C SER A 106 2.31 -7.85 -12.01
N TYR A 107 1.30 -8.06 -12.85
CA TYR A 107 0.23 -9.02 -12.66
C TYR A 107 -0.25 -9.51 -14.03
N VAL A 108 -0.85 -10.71 -14.06
CA VAL A 108 -1.48 -11.23 -15.28
C VAL A 108 -2.78 -10.47 -15.52
N GLY A 109 -2.82 -9.67 -16.57
CA GLY A 109 -4.00 -8.90 -16.97
C GLY A 109 -5.16 -9.78 -17.46
N VAL A 110 -6.30 -9.14 -17.73
CA VAL A 110 -7.39 -9.79 -18.47
C VAL A 110 -6.85 -10.15 -19.86
N ASP A 111 -7.19 -11.34 -20.35
CA ASP A 111 -6.74 -11.91 -21.62
C ASP A 111 -5.23 -12.21 -21.73
N ALA A 112 -4.48 -12.04 -20.64
CA ALA A 112 -3.06 -12.38 -20.51
C ALA A 112 -2.87 -13.76 -19.84
N SER A 113 -1.67 -14.30 -19.93
CA SER A 113 -1.25 -15.58 -19.37
C SER A 113 0.18 -15.53 -18.80
N GLY A 114 0.58 -16.59 -18.11
CA GLY A 114 1.98 -16.72 -17.66
C GLY A 114 2.99 -16.76 -18.82
N ALA A 115 2.55 -17.12 -20.04
CA ALA A 115 3.42 -17.27 -21.19
C ALA A 115 4.03 -15.92 -21.66
N GLU A 116 3.40 -14.78 -21.34
CA GLU A 116 4.00 -13.49 -21.69
C GLU A 116 5.24 -13.17 -20.84
N TYR A 117 5.39 -13.75 -19.63
CA TYR A 117 6.65 -13.64 -18.88
C TYR A 117 7.77 -14.45 -19.56
N ASP A 118 7.46 -15.62 -20.13
CA ASP A 118 8.43 -16.42 -20.88
C ASP A 118 8.84 -15.71 -22.18
N GLU A 119 7.90 -15.06 -22.85
CA GLU A 119 8.16 -14.21 -24.02
C GLU A 119 9.08 -13.03 -23.65
N LEU A 120 8.78 -12.34 -22.55
CA LEU A 120 9.59 -11.22 -22.04
C LEU A 120 11.02 -11.64 -21.71
N ALA A 121 11.22 -12.87 -21.23
CA ALA A 121 12.54 -13.41 -20.90
C ALA A 121 13.38 -13.78 -22.14
N ARG A 122 12.80 -13.81 -23.34
CA ARG A 122 13.51 -14.27 -24.54
C ARG A 122 14.62 -13.28 -24.95
N PRO A 123 15.87 -13.75 -25.17
CA PRO A 123 16.94 -12.87 -25.62
C PRO A 123 16.75 -12.44 -27.08
N VAL A 124 17.22 -11.24 -27.42
CA VAL A 124 17.18 -10.69 -28.79
C VAL A 124 18.57 -10.68 -29.40
N GLY A 125 18.72 -11.35 -30.55
CA GLY A 125 19.96 -11.36 -31.35
C GLY A 125 21.18 -11.93 -30.62
N GLY A 126 20.98 -12.74 -29.58
CA GLY A 126 22.02 -13.31 -28.72
C GLY A 126 22.85 -12.28 -27.94
N ARG A 127 22.37 -11.03 -27.85
CA ARG A 127 23.14 -9.89 -27.32
C ARG A 127 22.37 -9.05 -26.30
N LEU A 128 21.05 -8.95 -26.43
CA LEU A 128 20.19 -8.28 -25.47
C LEU A 128 19.44 -9.32 -24.64
N PHE A 129 19.60 -9.22 -23.33
CA PHE A 129 19.00 -10.13 -22.36
C PHE A 129 18.06 -9.33 -21.44
N PHE A 130 16.95 -9.94 -21.06
CA PHE A 130 15.97 -9.36 -20.15
C PHE A 130 15.93 -10.18 -18.86
N ALA A 131 15.86 -9.50 -17.72
CA ALA A 131 15.75 -10.09 -16.39
C ALA A 131 15.02 -9.13 -15.43
N GLY A 132 14.42 -9.68 -14.38
CA GLY A 132 13.65 -8.94 -13.38
C GLY A 132 12.39 -9.70 -12.98
N GLY A 133 11.75 -9.28 -11.88
CA GLY A 133 10.31 -9.57 -11.72
C GLY A 133 9.60 -8.84 -12.84
N GLY A 134 8.70 -9.52 -13.56
CA GLY A 134 8.15 -8.96 -14.80
C GLY A 134 7.35 -7.68 -14.61
#